data_AF-A0A8H7GUX4-F1
#
_entry.id   AF-A0A8H7GUX4-F1
#
_cell.length_a   1.000
_cell.length_b   1.000
_cell.length_c   1.000
_cell.angle_alpha   90.00
_cell.angle_beta   90.00
_cell.angle_gamma   90.00
#
_symmetry.space_group_name_H-M   'P 1'
#
loop_
_entity.id
_entity.type
_entity.pdbx_description
1 polymer ?
#
loop_
_entity_poly.entity_id
_entity_poly.type
_entity_poly.pdbx_seq_one_letter_code
_entity_poly.pdbx_strand_id
1 'polypeptide(L)'
;MALISRIATRAARPALFAARSPIGIRALSTPVEPKEKANSIINALPGNNLISKTGVLATSAAAAVYGISNEVLIIHDETILVATFLGFVALAAKFVAPLYTEWADGEIKRVADILADSRNKHTAAVKERIASVSQLKDVVATTKQLFAVSKETAQLEAESFELKQKIAIHVVEERVCKIRV
;
A
#
# COMPACT_ATOMS: atom_id res chain seq x y z
N MET A 1 -22.18 -49.39 38.28
CA MET A 1 -21.65 -50.58 37.57
C MET A 1 -20.69 -50.05 36.50
N ALA A 2 -19.56 -49.44 36.90
CA ALA A 2 -18.28 -50.08 37.18
C ALA A 2 -17.75 -50.89 35.99
N LEU A 3 -16.84 -50.29 35.20
CA LEU A 3 -15.79 -51.00 34.47
C LEU A 3 -14.69 -50.00 34.12
N ILE A 4 -13.78 -49.87 35.09
CA ILE A 4 -12.48 -49.22 35.01
C ILE A 4 -11.62 -50.06 34.07
N SER A 5 -11.31 -49.53 32.88
CA SER A 5 -10.37 -50.16 31.95
C SER A 5 -8.95 -49.73 32.31
N ARG A 6 -8.08 -50.73 32.43
CA ARG A 6 -6.75 -50.66 33.02
C ARG A 6 -5.78 -49.94 32.09
N ILE A 7 -5.19 -48.85 32.57
CA ILE A 7 -4.04 -48.18 31.95
C ILE A 7 -2.81 -49.06 32.16
N ALA A 8 -2.30 -49.66 31.08
CA ALA A 8 -1.05 -50.40 31.07
C ALA A 8 0.10 -49.41 30.80
N THR A 9 0.87 -49.08 31.84
CA THR A 9 2.12 -48.33 31.73
C THR A 9 3.24 -49.25 31.26
N ARG A 10 3.48 -49.29 29.95
CA ARG A 10 4.65 -49.96 29.37
C ARG A 10 5.89 -49.09 29.60
N ALA A 11 6.78 -49.55 30.47
CA ALA A 11 8.08 -48.93 30.72
C ALA A 11 8.90 -48.85 29.42
N ALA A 12 9.05 -47.64 28.88
CA ALA A 12 9.97 -47.34 27.79
C ALA A 12 11.36 -47.10 28.39
N ARG A 13 12.30 -48.01 28.11
CA ARG A 13 13.73 -47.79 28.37
C ARG A 13 14.20 -46.59 27.54
N PRO A 14 14.96 -45.63 28.08
CA PRO A 14 15.62 -44.63 27.25
C PRO A 14 16.76 -45.35 26.51
N ALA A 15 16.54 -45.66 25.24
CA ALA A 15 17.65 -45.93 24.34
C ALA A 15 18.42 -44.62 24.20
N LEU A 16 19.63 -44.59 24.74
CA LEU A 16 20.60 -43.53 24.49
C LEU A 16 20.73 -43.36 22.97
N PHE A 17 20.12 -42.32 22.42
CA PHE A 17 20.46 -41.83 21.10
C PHE A 17 21.88 -41.31 21.18
N ALA A 18 22.84 -42.17 20.83
CA ALA A 18 24.17 -41.74 20.45
C ALA A 18 23.98 -40.75 19.29
N ALA A 19 24.08 -39.45 19.58
CA ALA A 19 24.16 -38.40 18.59
C ALA A 19 25.46 -38.64 17.80
N ARG A 20 25.35 -39.43 16.74
CA ARG A 20 26.41 -39.61 15.75
C ARG A 20 26.49 -38.29 15.00
N SER A 21 27.42 -37.45 15.41
CA SER A 21 27.81 -36.25 14.67
C SER A 21 28.09 -36.67 13.22
N PRO A 22 27.40 -36.09 12.22
CA PRO A 22 27.79 -36.31 10.84
C PRO A 22 29.13 -35.62 10.61
N ILE A 23 30.21 -36.39 10.70
CA ILE A 23 31.52 -36.02 10.16
C ILE A 23 31.32 -35.83 8.66
N GLY A 24 31.39 -34.57 8.20
CA GLY A 24 31.39 -34.23 6.79
C GLY A 24 30.12 -33.57 6.27
N ILE A 25 29.75 -32.40 6.80
CA ILE A 25 29.04 -31.41 5.99
C ILE A 25 30.07 -30.88 4.99
N ARG A 26 30.21 -31.57 3.85
CA ARG A 26 30.83 -30.95 2.68
C ARG A 26 29.84 -29.90 2.21
N ALA A 27 30.03 -28.66 2.67
CA ALA A 27 29.47 -27.49 1.98
C ALA A 27 29.95 -27.61 0.52
N LEU A 28 29.01 -27.89 -0.37
CA LEU A 28 29.28 -28.12 -1.78
C LEU A 28 29.70 -26.79 -2.43
N SER A 29 30.93 -26.35 -2.17
CA SER A 29 31.60 -25.32 -2.95
C SER A 29 31.86 -25.91 -4.32
N THR A 30 31.23 -25.38 -5.36
CA THR A 30 31.80 -25.51 -6.70
C THR A 30 33.26 -25.04 -6.62
N PRO A 31 34.24 -25.77 -7.21
CA PRO A 31 35.62 -25.32 -7.26
C PRO A 31 35.69 -24.14 -8.24
N VAL A 32 35.29 -22.96 -7.78
CA VAL A 32 35.57 -21.69 -8.45
C VAL A 32 37.07 -21.47 -8.36
N GLU A 33 37.70 -21.04 -9.45
CA GLU A 33 39.13 -20.76 -9.44
C GLU A 33 39.45 -19.80 -8.27
N PRO A 34 40.51 -20.06 -7.48
CA PRO A 34 40.89 -19.20 -6.37
C PRO A 34 41.05 -17.73 -6.79
N LYS A 35 41.46 -17.50 -8.03
CA LYS A 35 41.58 -16.19 -8.67
C LYS A 35 40.24 -15.46 -8.79
N GLU A 36 39.18 -16.14 -9.18
CA GLU A 36 37.85 -15.55 -9.32
C GLU A 36 37.23 -15.21 -7.96
N LYS A 37 37.42 -16.07 -6.95
CA LYS A 37 36.99 -15.76 -5.57
C LYS A 37 37.76 -14.58 -4.98
N ALA A 38 39.08 -14.52 -5.17
CA ALA A 38 39.89 -13.39 -4.70
C ALA A 38 39.45 -12.07 -5.35
N ASN A 39 39.17 -12.09 -6.67
CA ASN A 39 38.63 -10.93 -7.37
C ASN A 39 37.25 -10.52 -6.83
N SER A 40 36.37 -11.47 -6.47
CA SER A 40 35.07 -11.15 -5.85
C SER A 40 35.21 -10.44 -4.50
N ILE A 41 36.21 -10.81 -3.69
CA ILE A 41 36.49 -10.19 -2.39
C ILE A 41 37.06 -8.77 -2.61
N ILE A 42 38.01 -8.61 -3.54
CA ILE A 42 38.58 -7.31 -3.88
C ILE A 42 37.48 -6.37 -4.40
N ASN A 43 36.57 -6.87 -5.23
CA ASN A 43 35.48 -6.10 -5.80
C ASN A 43 34.42 -5.69 -4.77
N ALA A 44 34.16 -6.51 -3.74
CA ALA A 44 33.21 -6.22 -2.67
C ALA A 44 33.66 -5.10 -1.71
N LEU A 45 34.94 -4.72 -1.73
CA LEU A 45 35.46 -3.67 -0.86
C LEU A 45 35.06 -2.26 -1.34
N PRO A 46 34.81 -1.34 -0.40
CA PRO A 46 34.46 0.04 -0.71
C PRO A 46 35.62 0.74 -1.44
N GLY A 47 35.31 1.38 -2.57
CA GLY A 47 36.27 2.14 -3.37
C GLY A 47 36.12 1.87 -4.87
N ASN A 48 36.21 2.93 -5.68
CA ASN A 48 36.06 2.86 -7.13
C ASN A 48 37.38 2.61 -7.88
N ASN A 49 38.53 2.68 -7.19
CA ASN A 49 39.86 2.53 -7.77
C ASN A 49 40.60 1.29 -7.23
N LEU A 50 41.34 0.59 -8.09
CA LEU A 50 42.14 -0.60 -7.74
C LEU A 50 43.11 -0.34 -6.56
N ILE A 51 43.78 0.81 -6.56
CA ILE A 51 44.71 1.23 -5.51
C ILE A 51 44.00 1.34 -4.15
N SER A 52 42.77 1.85 -4.13
CA SER A 52 41.99 1.97 -2.89
C SER A 52 41.54 0.60 -2.39
N LYS A 53 41.13 -0.32 -3.29
CA LYS A 53 40.70 -1.68 -2.90
C LYS A 53 41.85 -2.49 -2.32
N THR A 54 43.04 -2.44 -2.92
CA THR A 54 44.25 -3.08 -2.37
C THR A 54 44.77 -2.34 -1.15
N GLY A 55 44.66 -1.02 -1.14
CA GLY A 55 45.05 -0.16 -0.03
C GLY A 55 44.28 -0.49 1.25
N VAL A 56 42.96 -0.60 1.20
CA VAL A 56 42.11 -0.93 2.37
C VAL A 56 42.41 -2.32 2.92
N LEU A 57 42.63 -3.33 2.07
CA LEU A 57 43.04 -4.66 2.53
C LEU A 57 44.43 -4.64 3.16
N ALA A 58 45.39 -4.00 2.50
CA ALA A 58 46.76 -3.96 2.98
C ALA A 58 46.86 -3.18 4.31
N THR A 59 46.16 -2.06 4.43
CA THR A 59 46.17 -1.26 5.66
C THR A 59 45.41 -1.94 6.79
N SER A 60 44.28 -2.58 6.54
CA SER A 60 43.56 -3.34 7.57
C SER A 60 44.36 -4.55 8.07
N ALA A 61 45.02 -5.29 7.16
CA ALA A 61 45.90 -6.38 7.54
C ALA A 61 47.12 -5.88 8.34
N ALA A 62 47.75 -4.80 7.90
CA ALA A 62 48.87 -4.19 8.62
C ALA A 62 48.44 -3.68 10.00
N ALA A 63 47.28 -3.05 10.11
CA ALA A 63 46.72 -2.57 11.38
C ALA A 63 46.41 -3.73 12.34
N ALA A 64 45.89 -4.85 11.84
CA ALA A 64 45.65 -6.04 12.65
C ALA A 64 46.96 -6.63 13.21
N VAL A 65 47.99 -6.78 12.35
CA VAL A 65 49.31 -7.27 12.78
C VAL A 65 49.95 -6.29 13.77
N TYR A 66 49.84 -4.99 13.53
CA TYR A 66 50.35 -3.95 14.43
C TYR A 66 49.65 -3.96 15.79
N GLY A 67 48.32 -4.15 15.82
CA GLY A 67 47.53 -4.21 17.05
C GLY A 67 47.88 -5.42 17.92
N ILE A 68 48.16 -6.56 17.29
CA ILE A 68 48.64 -7.77 17.98
C ILE A 68 50.08 -7.58 18.44
N SER A 69 50.96 -7.06 17.57
CA SER A 69 52.39 -6.93 17.84
C SER A 69 52.74 -5.93 18.94
N ASN A 70 51.92 -4.90 19.15
CA ASN A 70 52.12 -3.90 20.21
C ASN A 70 51.24 -4.14 21.44
N GLU A 71 50.59 -5.30 21.54
CA GLU A 71 49.69 -5.64 22.65
C GLU A 71 48.58 -4.58 22.89
N VAL A 72 48.21 -3.81 21.86
CA VAL A 72 47.09 -2.86 21.95
C VAL A 72 45.77 -3.62 22.13
N LEU A 73 45.70 -4.85 21.62
CA LEU A 73 44.59 -5.77 21.86
C LEU A 73 45.02 -6.83 22.88
N ILE A 74 44.68 -6.58 24.15
CA ILE A 74 44.94 -7.51 25.26
C ILE A 74 43.79 -8.51 25.33
N ILE A 75 44.10 -9.80 25.17
CA ILE A 75 43.12 -10.87 25.34
C ILE A 75 42.80 -11.01 26.84
N HIS A 76 41.73 -10.33 27.26
CA HIS A 76 41.18 -10.42 28.62
C HIS A 76 39.80 -11.08 28.61
N ASP A 77 39.21 -11.27 29.80
CA ASP A 77 37.88 -11.85 29.98
C ASP A 77 36.79 -11.09 29.17
N GLU A 78 36.93 -9.78 29.00
CA GLU A 78 35.99 -8.99 28.19
C GLU A 78 36.04 -9.31 26.69
N THR A 79 37.15 -9.82 26.17
CA THR A 79 37.28 -10.15 24.73
C THR A 79 36.42 -11.34 24.32
N ILE A 80 36.12 -12.27 25.24
CA ILE A 80 35.19 -13.38 24.99
C ILE A 80 33.75 -12.88 24.92
N LEU A 81 33.41 -11.85 25.70
CA LEU A 81 32.11 -11.17 25.65
C LEU A 81 31.95 -10.44 24.32
N VAL A 82 32.96 -9.71 23.87
CA VAL A 82 32.94 -9.04 22.56
C VAL A 82 32.81 -10.06 21.42
N ALA A 83 33.57 -11.17 21.45
CA ALA A 83 33.50 -12.20 20.41
C ALA A 83 32.11 -12.86 20.31
N THR A 84 31.51 -13.21 21.45
CA THR A 84 30.15 -13.80 21.49
C THR A 84 29.07 -12.79 21.13
N PHE A 85 29.21 -11.53 21.53
CA PHE A 85 28.30 -10.45 21.13
C PHE A 85 28.36 -10.19 19.62
N LEU A 86 29.55 -10.14 19.02
CA LEU A 86 29.71 -10.01 17.57
C LEU A 86 29.11 -11.21 16.82
N GLY A 87 29.31 -12.43 17.34
CA GLY A 87 28.66 -13.63 16.80
C GLY A 87 27.14 -13.55 16.86
N PHE A 88 26.59 -13.11 18.00
CA PHE A 88 25.16 -12.90 18.18
C PHE A 88 24.62 -11.82 17.23
N VAL A 89 25.29 -10.67 17.11
CA VAL A 89 24.90 -9.58 16.21
C VAL A 89 24.96 -10.03 14.75
N ALA A 90 25.96 -10.81 14.35
CA ALA A 90 26.04 -11.33 12.98
C ALA A 90 24.87 -12.28 12.65
N LEU A 91 24.51 -13.15 13.61
CA LEU A 91 23.34 -14.02 13.46
C LEU A 91 22.04 -13.22 13.46
N ALA A 92 21.89 -12.25 14.35
CA ALA A 92 20.74 -11.35 14.40
C ALA A 92 20.60 -10.53 13.11
N ALA A 93 21.69 -9.99 12.57
CA ALA A 93 21.68 -9.28 11.30
C ALA A 93 21.25 -10.20 10.14
N LYS A 94 21.63 -11.49 10.16
CA LYS A 94 21.26 -12.41 9.09
C LYS A 94 19.79 -12.86 9.17
N PHE A 95 19.24 -13.06 10.36
CA PHE A 95 17.90 -13.61 10.54
C PHE A 95 16.84 -12.56 10.89
N VAL A 96 17.16 -11.60 11.76
CA VAL A 96 16.22 -10.58 12.25
C VAL A 96 16.09 -9.42 11.27
N ALA A 97 17.18 -9.01 10.61
CA ALA A 97 17.10 -7.90 9.66
C ALA A 97 16.10 -8.13 8.51
N PRO A 98 16.12 -9.25 7.76
CA PRO A 98 15.14 -9.46 6.69
C PRO A 98 13.70 -9.55 7.23
N LEU A 99 13.49 -10.19 8.38
CA LEU A 99 12.17 -10.27 9.02
C LEU A 99 11.63 -8.89 9.40
N TYR A 100 12.48 -8.03 9.98
CA TYR A 100 12.10 -6.68 10.34
C TYR A 100 11.83 -5.81 9.12
N THR A 101 12.63 -5.94 8.06
CA THR A 101 12.42 -5.22 6.79
C THR A 101 11.09 -5.59 6.16
N GLU A 102 10.76 -6.88 6.05
CA GLU A 102 9.48 -7.32 5.50
C GLU A 102 8.28 -6.82 6.32
N TRP A 103 8.39 -6.84 7.65
CA TRP A 103 7.36 -6.29 8.53
C TRP A 103 7.21 -4.77 8.37
N ALA A 104 8.32 -4.05 8.31
CA ALA A 104 8.33 -2.60 8.12
C ALA A 104 7.73 -2.20 6.76
N ASP A 105 8.11 -2.89 5.69
CA ASP A 105 7.57 -2.67 4.34
C ASP A 105 6.06 -2.96 4.29
N GLY A 106 5.61 -4.00 4.99
CA GLY A 106 4.18 -4.32 5.13
C GLY A 106 3.38 -3.21 5.80
N GLU A 107 3.90 -2.66 6.90
CA GLU A 107 3.22 -1.58 7.62
C GLU A 107 3.23 -0.26 6.83
N ILE A 108 4.36 0.08 6.19
CA ILE A 108 4.47 1.24 5.29
C ILE A 108 3.42 1.12 4.17
N LYS A 109 3.30 -0.05 3.55
CA LYS A 109 2.32 -0.30 2.49
C LYS A 109 0.89 -0.15 2.99
N ARG A 110 0.56 -0.72 4.16
CA ARG A 110 -0.76 -0.59 4.77
C ARG A 110 -1.15 0.87 4.99
N VAL A 111 -0.24 1.67 5.54
CA VAL A 111 -0.46 3.11 5.78
C VAL A 111 -0.62 3.86 4.45
N ALA A 112 0.24 3.57 3.46
CA ALA A 112 0.16 4.19 2.14
C ALA A 112 -1.16 3.88 1.42
N ASP A 113 -1.62 2.63 1.47
CA ASP A 113 -2.86 2.17 0.85
C ASP A 113 -4.09 2.86 1.48
N ILE A 114 -4.13 2.97 2.82
CA ILE A 114 -5.21 3.70 3.52
C ILE A 114 -5.23 5.17 3.12
N LEU A 115 -4.05 5.80 3.00
CA LEU A 115 -3.97 7.20 2.65
C LEU A 115 -4.38 7.44 1.18
N ALA A 116 -4.00 6.55 0.27
CA ALA A 116 -4.41 6.58 -1.13
C ALA A 116 -5.92 6.36 -1.29
N ASP A 117 -6.48 5.37 -0.59
CA ASP A 117 -7.92 5.06 -0.60
C ASP A 117 -8.75 6.21 -0.01
N SER A 118 -8.30 6.82 1.09
CA SER A 118 -8.95 8.00 1.68
C SER A 118 -8.99 9.19 0.72
N ARG A 119 -7.90 9.46 -0.01
CA ARG A 119 -7.87 10.51 -1.05
C ARG A 119 -8.84 10.21 -2.19
N ASN A 120 -8.89 8.96 -2.63
CA ASN A 120 -9.81 8.54 -3.69
C ASN A 120 -11.27 8.63 -3.25
N LYS A 121 -11.60 8.17 -2.04
CA LYS A 121 -12.94 8.29 -1.46
C LYS A 121 -13.37 9.75 -1.29
N HIS A 122 -12.48 10.62 -0.81
CA HIS A 122 -12.78 12.04 -0.66
C HIS A 122 -13.03 12.73 -2.01
N THR A 123 -12.19 12.45 -3.01
CA THR A 123 -12.39 13.03 -4.36
C THR A 123 -13.63 12.48 -5.05
N ALA A 124 -13.97 11.20 -4.86
CA ALA A 124 -15.21 10.61 -5.35
C ALA A 124 -16.45 11.24 -4.70
N ALA A 125 -16.45 11.40 -3.37
CA ALA A 125 -17.54 12.06 -2.64
C ALA A 125 -17.74 13.51 -3.08
N VAL A 126 -16.65 14.27 -3.28
CA VAL A 126 -16.74 15.65 -3.79
C VAL A 126 -17.31 15.68 -5.21
N LYS A 127 -16.92 14.75 -6.08
CA LYS A 127 -17.49 14.64 -7.44
C LYS A 127 -18.98 14.31 -7.41
N GLU A 128 -19.41 13.41 -6.54
CA GLU A 128 -20.83 13.09 -6.34
C GLU A 128 -21.62 14.32 -5.89
N ARG A 129 -21.10 15.09 -4.93
CA ARG A 129 -21.72 16.35 -4.50
C ARG A 129 -21.79 17.38 -5.63
N ILE A 130 -20.76 17.49 -6.46
CA ILE A 130 -20.78 18.36 -7.64
C ILE A 130 -21.88 17.92 -8.62
N ALA A 131 -22.04 16.62 -8.86
CA ALA A 131 -23.09 16.10 -9.72
C ALA A 131 -24.50 16.44 -9.18
N SER A 132 -24.74 16.24 -7.87
CA SER A 132 -26.02 16.62 -7.23
C SER A 132 -26.28 18.13 -7.32
N VAL A 133 -25.27 18.97 -7.07
CA VAL A 133 -25.41 20.44 -7.16
C VAL A 133 -25.57 20.91 -8.62
N SER A 134 -24.98 20.21 -9.59
CA SER A 134 -25.15 20.52 -11.01
C SER A 134 -26.60 20.33 -11.48
N GLN A 135 -27.28 19.30 -10.98
CA GLN A 135 -28.71 19.07 -11.28
C GLN A 135 -29.60 20.22 -10.78
N LEU A 136 -29.19 20.89 -9.69
CA LEU A 136 -29.94 22.01 -9.13
C LEU A 136 -29.77 23.31 -9.92
N LYS A 137 -28.81 23.41 -10.84
CA LYS A 137 -28.61 24.62 -11.66
C LYS A 137 -29.76 24.87 -12.64
N ASP A 138 -30.44 23.82 -13.12
CA ASP A 138 -31.50 23.95 -14.13
C ASP A 138 -32.83 24.46 -13.55
N VAL A 139 -33.01 24.40 -12.22
CA VAL A 139 -34.26 24.80 -11.55
C VAL A 139 -34.60 26.27 -11.80
N VAL A 140 -33.59 27.15 -11.89
CA VAL A 140 -33.80 28.58 -12.16
C VAL A 140 -34.32 28.80 -13.59
N ALA A 141 -33.80 28.07 -14.57
CA ALA A 141 -34.25 28.17 -15.96
C ALA A 141 -35.66 27.60 -16.11
N THR A 142 -35.95 26.43 -15.54
CA THR A 142 -37.28 25.81 -15.57
C THR A 142 -38.32 26.69 -14.88
N THR A 143 -37.98 27.34 -13.77
CA THR A 143 -38.92 28.26 -13.08
C THR A 143 -39.25 29.48 -13.94
N LYS A 144 -38.26 30.07 -14.62
CA LYS A 144 -38.51 31.18 -15.56
C LYS A 144 -39.40 30.75 -16.72
N GLN A 145 -39.17 29.56 -17.27
CA GLN A 145 -40.03 28.97 -18.30
C GLN A 145 -41.46 28.76 -17.79
N LEU A 146 -41.65 28.29 -16.56
CA LEU A 146 -42.97 28.09 -15.95
C LEU A 146 -43.76 29.41 -15.83
N PHE A 147 -43.08 30.51 -15.48
CA PHE A 147 -43.69 31.84 -15.43
C PHE A 147 -43.97 32.41 -16.84
N ALA A 148 -43.10 32.16 -17.81
CA ALA A 148 -43.34 32.55 -19.20
C ALA A 148 -44.58 31.86 -19.76
N VAL A 149 -44.70 30.54 -19.58
CA VAL A 149 -45.87 29.76 -20.01
C VAL A 149 -47.15 30.25 -19.34
N SER A 150 -47.10 30.53 -18.03
CA SER A 150 -48.25 31.10 -17.31
C SER A 150 -48.69 32.45 -17.89
N LYS A 151 -47.75 33.30 -18.31
CA LYS A 151 -48.05 34.61 -18.91
C LYS A 151 -48.60 34.49 -20.33
N GLU A 152 -48.02 33.61 -21.15
CA GLU A 152 -48.48 33.31 -22.51
C GLU A 152 -49.89 32.71 -22.49
N THR A 153 -50.18 31.83 -21.52
CA THR A 153 -51.53 31.24 -21.36
C THR A 153 -52.57 32.31 -21.06
N ALA A 154 -52.29 33.25 -20.15
CA ALA A 154 -53.21 34.34 -19.84
C ALA A 154 -53.44 35.29 -21.04
N GLN A 155 -52.42 35.53 -21.86
CA GLN A 155 -52.54 36.32 -23.10
C GLN A 155 -53.41 35.61 -24.13
N LEU A 156 -53.16 34.32 -24.38
CA LEU A 156 -53.95 33.52 -25.34
C LEU A 156 -55.41 33.36 -24.92
N GLU A 157 -55.69 33.28 -23.60
CA GLU A 157 -57.06 33.27 -23.11
C GLU A 157 -57.77 34.59 -23.39
N ALA A 158 -57.13 35.73 -23.10
CA ALA A 158 -57.68 37.05 -23.39
C ALA A 158 -57.97 37.25 -24.89
N GLU A 159 -57.03 36.90 -25.76
CA GLU A 159 -57.21 36.95 -27.22
C GLU A 159 -58.36 36.04 -27.68
N SER A 160 -58.49 34.84 -27.11
CA SER A 160 -59.60 33.93 -27.39
C SER A 160 -60.95 34.50 -26.94
N PHE A 161 -61.01 35.22 -25.81
CA PHE A 161 -62.23 35.87 -25.35
C PHE A 161 -62.67 37.01 -26.26
N GLU A 162 -61.74 37.85 -26.72
CA GLU A 162 -62.06 38.92 -27.68
C GLU A 162 -62.59 38.36 -29.01
N LEU A 163 -61.94 37.32 -29.55
CA LEU A 163 -62.38 36.67 -30.78
C LEU A 163 -63.78 36.04 -30.63
N LYS A 164 -64.06 35.38 -29.50
CA LYS A 164 -65.39 34.83 -29.20
C LYS A 164 -66.47 35.91 -29.10
N GLN A 165 -66.17 37.05 -28.49
CA GLN A 165 -67.12 38.17 -28.42
C GLN A 165 -67.44 38.73 -29.80
N LYS A 166 -66.43 38.90 -30.68
CA LYS A 166 -66.65 39.34 -32.07
C LYS A 166 -67.57 38.36 -32.83
N ILE A 167 -67.34 37.06 -32.70
CA ILE A 167 -68.20 36.03 -33.33
C ILE A 167 -69.61 36.06 -32.76
N ALA A 168 -69.76 36.19 -31.43
CA ALA A 168 -71.07 36.24 -30.78
C ALA A 168 -71.89 37.45 -31.25
N ILE A 169 -71.25 38.62 -31.38
CA ILE A 169 -71.91 39.83 -31.91
C ILE A 169 -72.36 39.60 -33.36
N HIS A 170 -71.50 39.05 -34.23
CA HIS A 170 -71.87 38.75 -35.61
C HIS A 170 -73.02 37.74 -35.72
N VAL A 171 -73.04 36.69 -34.88
CA VAL A 171 -74.14 35.72 -34.85
C VAL A 171 -75.46 36.36 -34.38
N VAL A 172 -75.40 37.24 -33.36
CA VAL A 172 -76.58 37.98 -32.90
C VAL A 172 -77.07 38.94 -33.99
N GLU A 173 -76.17 39.62 -34.69
CA GLU A 173 -76.48 40.50 -35.81
C GLU A 173 -77.16 39.75 -36.96
N GLU A 174 -76.64 38.57 -37.33
CA GLU A 174 -77.27 37.70 -38.33
C GLU A 174 -78.68 37.29 -37.91
N ARG A 175 -78.89 36.93 -36.64
CA ARG A 175 -80.23 36.60 -36.12
C ARG A 175 -81.19 37.78 -36.15
N VAL A 176 -80.74 38.99 -35.84
CA VAL A 176 -81.56 40.20 -35.89
C VAL A 176 -81.93 40.55 -37.33
N CYS A 177 -80.99 40.41 -38.28
CA CYS A 177 -81.24 40.66 -39.70
C CYS A 177 -82.26 39.66 -40.29
N LYS A 178 -82.17 38.38 -39.90
CA LYS A 178 -83.09 37.32 -40.33
C LYS A 178 -84.52 37.44 -39.76
N ILE A 179 -84.71 38.19 -38.68
CA ILE A 179 -86.04 38.51 -38.09
C ILE A 179 -86.66 39.76 -38.75
N ARG A 180 -85.87 40.58 -39.44
CA ARG A 180 -86.30 41.86 -40.02
C ARG A 180 -86.61 41.80 -41.54
N VAL A 181 -86.55 40.62 -42.15
CA VAL A 181 -87.03 40.30 -43.52
C VAL A 181 -88.22 39.36 -43.41
#